data_AF-A0A518DZ34-F1
#
_entry.id   AF-A0A518DZ34-F1
#
_cell.length_a   1.000
_cell.length_b   1.000
_cell.length_c   1.000
_cell.angle_alpha   90.00
_cell.angle_beta   90.00
_cell.angle_gamma   90.00
#
_symmetry.space_group_name_H-M   'P 1'
#
loop_
_entity.id
_entity.type
_entity.pdbx_description
1 polymer ?
#
loop_
_entity_poly.entity_id
_entity_poly.type
_entity_poly.pdbx_seq_one_letter_code
_entity_poly.pdbx_strand_id
1 'polypeptide(L)'
;MKWIFAGGAVLFAGVVGITIFYWLRPLILIADLEDRGALVILDDGKVTAIGYDETVDELLELAQLELFKELEVLEIAGDPVRCDFSPLRNLLNLQGLTLRSNSFSDKDTQYLLGLKSLEYLSLRGTNISARSLNGICGIRLKVLQLGYTNLDETALVMIAECNSLQSLELPASAITPGSISELGRLSNLRRLVVTDAMKTGHVPTEIVEFSQSHPNISIDVW
;
A
#
# COMPACT_ATOMS: atom_id res chain seq x y z
N MET A 1 -46.94 -44.04 12.80
CA MET A 1 -46.54 -42.68 12.37
C MET A 1 -45.02 -42.66 12.24
N LYS A 2 -44.52 -42.74 11.00
CA LYS A 2 -43.85 -41.64 10.27
C LYS A 2 -42.61 -41.08 11.00
N TRP A 3 -41.44 -41.45 10.48
CA TRP A 3 -40.17 -40.77 10.68
C TRP A 3 -40.18 -39.45 9.91
N ILE A 4 -39.68 -38.38 10.53
CA ILE A 4 -39.28 -37.15 9.84
C ILE A 4 -37.87 -36.83 10.36
N PHE A 5 -36.88 -36.97 9.48
CA PHE A 5 -35.55 -36.39 9.66
C PHE A 5 -35.63 -34.90 9.35
N ALA A 6 -35.15 -34.05 10.25
CA ALA A 6 -34.82 -32.67 9.95
C ALA A 6 -33.53 -32.30 10.71
N GLY A 7 -32.43 -32.22 9.96
CA GLY A 7 -31.24 -31.41 10.27
C GLY A 7 -30.59 -31.59 11.65
N GLY A 8 -30.04 -32.76 11.94
CA GLY A 8 -29.15 -32.96 13.08
C GLY A 8 -27.68 -32.89 12.63
N ALA A 9 -27.01 -31.77 12.88
CA ALA A 9 -25.56 -31.74 12.93
C ALA A 9 -25.11 -32.60 14.12
N VAL A 10 -24.58 -33.79 13.85
CA VAL A 10 -23.93 -34.61 14.87
C VAL A 10 -22.48 -34.13 14.98
N LEU A 11 -22.22 -33.24 15.95
CA LEU A 11 -20.87 -32.84 16.33
C LEU A 11 -20.20 -34.02 17.04
N PHE A 12 -19.26 -34.70 16.36
CA PHE A 12 -18.32 -35.60 17.01
C PHE A 12 -17.20 -34.77 17.68
N ALA A 13 -17.29 -34.63 19.00
CA ALA A 13 -16.29 -33.98 19.84
C ALA A 13 -15.07 -34.89 20.12
N GLY A 14 -14.34 -35.27 19.07
CA GLY A 14 -13.07 -35.99 19.20
C GLY A 14 -12.19 -35.77 17.98
N VAL A 15 -11.02 -35.14 18.16
CA VAL A 15 -9.89 -34.86 17.24
C VAL A 15 -10.24 -34.33 15.83
N VAL A 16 -11.14 -34.99 15.10
CA VAL A 16 -11.75 -34.58 13.82
C VAL A 16 -12.50 -33.25 13.94
N GLY A 17 -13.15 -32.99 15.08
CA GLY A 17 -13.81 -31.71 15.32
C GLY A 17 -12.82 -30.53 15.35
N ILE A 18 -11.66 -30.70 15.99
CA ILE A 18 -10.63 -29.65 16.09
C ILE A 18 -9.93 -29.43 14.75
N THR A 19 -9.64 -30.49 13.98
CA THR A 19 -8.98 -30.34 12.68
C THR A 19 -9.85 -29.61 11.67
N ILE A 20 -11.16 -29.84 11.62
CA ILE A 20 -12.08 -29.13 10.71
C ILE A 20 -12.09 -27.61 10.96
N PHE A 21 -11.98 -27.18 12.22
CA PHE A 21 -11.88 -25.74 12.53
C PHE A 21 -10.65 -25.08 11.91
N TYR A 22 -9.53 -25.79 11.74
CA TYR A 22 -8.35 -25.24 11.04
C TYR A 22 -8.61 -25.04 9.54
N TRP A 23 -9.37 -25.93 8.90
CA TRP A 23 -9.75 -25.79 7.49
C TRP A 23 -10.76 -24.68 7.25
N LEU A 24 -11.68 -24.47 8.20
CA LEU A 24 -12.69 -23.41 8.12
C LEU A 24 -12.16 -22.05 8.58
N ARG A 25 -11.01 -21.99 9.27
CA ARG A 25 -10.48 -20.74 9.83
C ARG A 25 -10.29 -19.63 8.79
N PRO A 26 -9.73 -19.87 7.58
CA PRO A 26 -9.65 -18.84 6.56
C PRO A 26 -11.02 -18.36 6.10
N LEU A 27 -12.01 -19.26 5.98
CA LEU A 27 -13.37 -18.90 5.56
C LEU A 27 -14.11 -18.06 6.62
N ILE A 28 -13.96 -18.42 7.90
CA ILE A 28 -14.52 -17.63 9.01
C ILE A 28 -13.86 -16.25 9.05
N LEU A 29 -12.54 -16.18 8.83
CA LEU A 29 -11.84 -14.92 8.80
C LEU A 29 -12.26 -14.07 7.59
N ILE A 30 -12.43 -14.64 6.40
CA ILE A 30 -12.92 -13.90 5.23
C ILE A 30 -14.28 -13.26 5.54
N ALA A 31 -15.20 -14.04 6.12
CA ALA A 31 -16.51 -13.52 6.53
C ALA A 31 -16.39 -12.38 7.56
N ASP A 32 -15.50 -12.50 8.56
CA ASP A 32 -15.25 -11.42 9.54
C ASP A 32 -14.69 -10.15 8.87
N LEU A 33 -13.78 -10.29 7.91
CA LEU A 33 -13.22 -9.16 7.18
C LEU A 33 -14.32 -8.47 6.34
N GLU A 34 -15.13 -9.24 5.62
CA GLU A 34 -16.25 -8.74 4.81
C GLU A 34 -17.33 -8.06 5.67
N ASP A 35 -17.68 -8.65 6.83
CA ASP A 35 -18.60 -8.06 7.81
C ASP A 35 -18.10 -6.71 8.35
N ARG A 36 -16.77 -6.51 8.34
CA ARG A 36 -16.09 -5.26 8.73
C ARG A 36 -15.84 -4.31 7.56
N GLY A 37 -16.44 -4.58 6.40
CA GLY A 37 -16.38 -3.72 5.22
C GLY A 37 -15.17 -3.96 4.32
N ALA A 38 -14.42 -5.04 4.52
CA ALA A 38 -13.37 -5.42 3.59
C ALA A 38 -13.97 -5.95 2.28
N LEU A 39 -13.43 -5.52 1.15
CA LEU A 39 -13.55 -6.26 -0.09
C LEU A 39 -12.47 -7.34 -0.12
N VAL A 40 -12.86 -8.60 -0.27
CA VAL A 40 -11.95 -9.74 -0.38
C VAL A 40 -12.07 -10.35 -1.77
N ILE A 41 -10.94 -10.49 -2.47
CA ILE A 41 -10.86 -11.14 -3.78
C ILE A 41 -10.16 -12.48 -3.64
N LEU A 42 -10.77 -13.51 -4.24
CA LEU A 42 -10.20 -14.83 -4.33
C LEU A 42 -9.80 -15.15 -5.77
N ASP A 43 -8.63 -15.77 -5.93
CA ASP A 43 -8.19 -16.43 -7.16
C ASP A 43 -7.80 -17.88 -6.85
N ASP A 44 -8.30 -18.82 -7.64
CA ASP A 44 -8.14 -20.27 -7.42
C ASP A 44 -8.38 -20.72 -5.95
N GLY A 45 -9.39 -20.13 -5.30
CA GLY A 45 -9.75 -20.42 -3.90
C GLY A 45 -8.81 -19.86 -2.84
N LYS A 46 -7.85 -19.01 -3.22
CA LYS A 46 -6.91 -18.32 -2.33
C LYS A 46 -7.24 -16.84 -2.26
N VAL A 47 -7.07 -16.22 -1.10
CA VAL A 47 -7.24 -14.76 -0.95
C VAL A 47 -6.03 -14.05 -1.55
N THR A 48 -6.26 -13.26 -2.60
CA THR A 48 -5.22 -12.55 -3.36
C THR A 48 -5.31 -11.03 -3.22
N ALA A 49 -6.49 -10.48 -2.93
CA ALA A 49 -6.62 -9.06 -2.59
C ALA A 49 -7.55 -8.82 -1.41
N ILE A 50 -7.18 -7.84 -0.58
CA ILE A 50 -8.01 -7.33 0.52
C ILE A 50 -7.97 -5.80 0.45
N GLY A 51 -9.12 -5.15 0.44
CA GLY A 51 -9.24 -3.70 0.40
C GLY A 51 -10.24 -3.15 1.41
N TYR A 52 -9.89 -2.06 2.09
CA TYR A 52 -10.76 -1.29 2.97
C TYR A 52 -10.89 0.14 2.42
N ASP A 53 -12.09 0.50 1.96
CA ASP A 53 -12.39 1.84 1.40
C ASP A 53 -12.82 2.84 2.50
N GLU A 54 -13.39 2.34 3.60
CA GLU A 54 -13.88 3.16 4.71
C GLU A 54 -12.99 3.06 5.96
N THR A 55 -13.07 4.07 6.84
CA THR A 55 -12.38 4.05 8.13
C THR A 55 -12.84 2.85 8.93
N VAL A 56 -11.95 1.87 9.11
CA VAL A 56 -12.21 0.73 9.99
C VAL A 56 -12.22 1.26 11.42
N ASP A 57 -13.41 1.50 11.98
CA ASP A 57 -13.59 2.05 13.34
C ASP A 57 -13.00 1.14 14.42
N GLU A 58 -12.88 -0.16 14.14
CA GLU A 58 -12.24 -1.13 15.01
C GLU A 58 -10.95 -1.62 14.37
N LEU A 59 -9.84 -1.53 15.13
CA LEU A 59 -8.50 -2.01 14.77
C LEU A 59 -8.54 -3.27 13.90
N LEU A 60 -8.18 -3.13 12.63
CA LEU A 60 -7.82 -4.30 11.84
C LEU A 60 -6.58 -4.91 12.50
N GLU A 61 -6.73 -6.10 13.07
CA GLU A 61 -5.58 -6.88 13.52
C GLU A 61 -4.85 -7.38 12.28
N LEU A 62 -3.92 -6.58 11.75
CA LEU A 62 -3.08 -6.95 10.61
C LEU A 62 -2.37 -8.30 10.82
N ALA A 63 -2.21 -8.74 12.07
CA ALA A 63 -1.67 -10.05 12.43
C ALA A 63 -2.44 -11.21 11.79
N GLN A 64 -3.75 -11.06 11.57
CA GLN A 64 -4.58 -12.09 10.96
C GLN A 64 -4.31 -12.22 9.45
N LEU A 65 -3.85 -11.15 8.79
CA LEU A 65 -3.49 -11.17 7.37
C LEU A 65 -2.32 -12.10 7.07
N GLU A 66 -1.50 -12.43 8.07
CA GLU A 66 -0.40 -13.38 7.91
C GLU A 66 -0.87 -14.79 7.52
N LEU A 67 -2.16 -15.11 7.66
CA LEU A 67 -2.76 -16.36 7.20
C LEU A 67 -2.90 -16.40 5.68
N PHE A 68 -3.00 -15.25 5.01
CA PHE A 68 -3.15 -15.14 3.57
C PHE A 68 -1.79 -15.03 2.90
N LYS A 69 -1.07 -16.16 2.83
CA LYS A 69 0.28 -16.22 2.24
C LYS A 69 0.32 -15.86 0.74
N GLU A 70 -0.82 -15.91 0.08
CA GLU A 70 -0.98 -15.66 -1.35
C GLU A 70 -1.50 -14.23 -1.61
N LEU A 71 -1.55 -13.39 -0.58
CA LEU A 71 -2.00 -12.02 -0.71
C LEU A 71 -1.03 -11.21 -1.59
N GLU A 72 -1.54 -10.70 -2.70
CA GLU A 72 -0.81 -9.91 -3.68
C GLU A 72 -1.14 -8.42 -3.57
N VAL A 73 -2.37 -8.07 -3.19
CA VAL A 73 -2.84 -6.69 -3.08
C VAL A 73 -3.44 -6.42 -1.71
N LEU A 74 -2.97 -5.37 -1.05
CA LEU A 74 -3.52 -4.89 0.20
C LEU A 74 -3.78 -3.39 0.11
N GLU A 75 -5.04 -3.00 0.31
CA GLU A 75 -5.44 -1.61 0.37
C GLU A 75 -6.07 -1.28 1.72
N ILE A 76 -5.51 -0.28 2.39
CA ILE A 76 -6.00 0.21 3.68
C ILE A 76 -6.05 1.72 3.60
N ALA A 77 -7.28 2.25 3.58
CA ALA A 77 -7.54 3.68 3.67
C ALA A 77 -8.13 4.08 5.02
N GLY A 78 -7.89 5.32 5.43
CA GLY A 78 -8.50 5.93 6.61
C GLY A 78 -7.54 6.05 7.79
N ASP A 79 -7.99 6.78 8.82
CA ASP A 79 -7.21 7.15 10.01
C ASP A 79 -7.67 6.35 11.25
N PRO A 80 -7.44 5.02 11.30
CA PRO A 80 -7.67 4.31 12.54
C PRO A 80 -6.64 4.79 13.55
N VAL A 81 -7.11 4.99 14.78
CA VAL A 81 -6.29 5.25 15.95
C VAL A 81 -5.25 4.11 16.08
N ARG A 82 -4.05 4.34 15.55
CA ARG A 82 -2.82 3.53 15.73
C ARG A 82 -2.90 2.08 15.24
N CYS A 83 -2.49 1.83 13.99
CA CYS A 83 -2.28 0.46 13.46
C CYS A 83 -0.88 -0.10 13.79
N ASP A 84 -0.80 -1.39 14.12
CA ASP A 84 0.47 -2.15 14.11
C ASP A 84 0.76 -2.70 12.71
N PHE A 85 1.70 -2.07 12.00
CA PHE A 85 2.12 -2.47 10.65
C PHE A 85 3.16 -3.60 10.62
N SER A 86 3.61 -4.09 11.79
CA SER A 86 4.62 -5.15 11.86
C SER A 86 4.29 -6.43 11.07
N PRO A 87 3.02 -6.86 10.93
CA PRO A 87 2.66 -8.05 10.15
C PRO A 87 2.94 -7.93 8.65
N LEU A 88 3.03 -6.71 8.10
CA LEU A 88 3.33 -6.49 6.68
C LEU A 88 4.60 -7.22 6.25
N ARG A 89 5.59 -7.34 7.14
CA ARG A 89 6.89 -7.99 6.89
C ARG A 89 6.78 -9.44 6.41
N ASN A 90 5.65 -10.09 6.67
CA ASN A 90 5.41 -11.51 6.39
C ASN A 90 4.58 -11.74 5.11
N LEU A 91 4.11 -10.68 4.46
CA LEU A 91 3.31 -10.71 3.24
C LEU A 91 4.22 -10.72 1.99
N LEU A 92 5.05 -11.76 1.87
CA LEU A 92 6.17 -11.79 0.91
C LEU A 92 5.74 -11.82 -0.58
N ASN A 93 4.48 -12.15 -0.86
CA ASN A 93 3.91 -12.17 -2.19
C ASN A 93 3.22 -10.85 -2.58
N LEU A 94 3.24 -9.85 -1.69
CA LEU A 94 2.59 -8.57 -1.95
C LEU A 94 3.24 -7.85 -3.13
N GLN A 95 2.43 -7.50 -4.13
CA GLN A 95 2.78 -6.78 -5.34
C GLN A 95 2.25 -5.34 -5.31
N GLY A 96 1.10 -5.12 -4.66
CA GLY A 96 0.49 -3.80 -4.47
C GLY A 96 0.15 -3.52 -3.02
N LEU A 97 0.62 -2.38 -2.52
CA LEU A 97 0.29 -1.89 -1.17
C LEU A 97 -0.19 -0.44 -1.23
N THR A 98 -1.40 -0.20 -0.75
CA THR A 98 -1.94 1.14 -0.53
C THR A 98 -2.17 1.34 0.97
N LEU A 99 -1.44 2.29 1.55
CA LEU A 99 -1.66 2.80 2.91
C LEU A 99 -1.98 4.30 2.78
N ARG A 100 -3.26 4.64 2.72
CA ARG A 100 -3.70 6.02 2.53
C ARG A 100 -4.27 6.63 3.81
N SER A 101 -3.80 7.83 4.13
CA SER A 101 -4.37 8.68 5.20
C SER A 101 -4.40 8.03 6.58
N ASN A 102 -3.37 7.26 6.91
CA ASN A 102 -3.21 6.49 8.14
C ASN A 102 -1.96 6.92 8.93
N SER A 103 -1.81 6.38 10.14
CA SER A 103 -0.68 6.66 11.05
C SER A 103 0.68 6.05 10.63
N PHE A 104 0.85 5.63 9.38
CA PHE A 104 2.10 5.06 8.88
C PHE A 104 3.19 6.14 8.87
N SER A 105 4.40 5.78 9.30
CA SER A 105 5.49 6.73 9.54
C SER A 105 6.88 6.15 9.21
N ASP A 106 7.92 6.97 9.32
CA ASP A 106 9.31 6.56 9.03
C ASP A 106 9.73 5.27 9.74
N LYS A 107 9.31 5.06 11.00
CA LYS A 107 9.65 3.83 11.77
C LYS A 107 9.01 2.57 11.18
N ASP A 108 7.90 2.69 10.46
CA ASP A 108 7.13 1.55 9.97
C ASP A 108 7.67 1.05 8.61
N THR A 109 8.45 1.89 7.91
CA THR A 109 9.11 1.52 6.64
C THR A 109 10.01 0.30 6.73
N GLN A 110 10.55 0.00 7.92
CA GLN A 110 11.36 -1.19 8.14
C GLN A 110 10.60 -2.49 7.83
N TYR A 111 9.27 -2.48 7.91
CA TYR A 111 8.42 -3.64 7.60
C TYR A 111 8.26 -3.88 6.10
N LEU A 112 8.62 -2.91 5.25
CA LEU A 112 8.55 -3.02 3.79
C LEU A 112 9.82 -3.62 3.18
N LEU A 113 10.98 -3.53 3.86
CA LEU A 113 12.30 -3.89 3.31
C LEU A 113 12.40 -5.35 2.79
N GLY A 114 11.57 -6.24 3.32
CA GLY A 114 11.52 -7.66 2.92
C GLY A 114 10.61 -7.95 1.72
N LEU A 115 9.78 -7.01 1.29
CA LEU A 115 8.71 -7.20 0.29
C LEU A 115 9.26 -7.08 -1.13
N LYS A 116 10.08 -8.07 -1.53
CA LYS A 116 10.81 -8.04 -2.80
C LYS A 116 9.93 -8.13 -4.05
N SER A 117 8.68 -8.58 -3.90
CA SER A 117 7.68 -8.67 -4.96
C SER A 117 6.89 -7.36 -5.14
N LEU A 118 7.07 -6.38 -4.24
CA LEU A 118 6.29 -5.16 -4.24
C LEU A 118 6.68 -4.28 -5.43
N GLU A 119 5.69 -3.97 -6.28
CA GLU A 119 5.87 -3.14 -7.48
C GLU A 119 5.10 -1.81 -7.38
N TYR A 120 4.00 -1.79 -6.64
CA TYR A 120 3.16 -0.61 -6.41
C TYR A 120 3.10 -0.28 -4.93
N LEU A 121 3.47 0.95 -4.57
CA LEU A 121 3.38 1.47 -3.21
C LEU A 121 2.72 2.86 -3.21
N SER A 122 1.59 2.98 -2.51
CA SER A 122 0.97 4.26 -2.21
C SER A 122 1.01 4.54 -0.71
N LEU A 123 1.64 5.66 -0.34
CA LEU A 123 1.75 6.17 1.03
C LEU A 123 1.12 7.57 1.12
N ARG A 124 0.13 7.85 0.27
CA ARG A 124 -0.51 9.17 0.17
C ARG A 124 -1.10 9.58 1.53
N GLY A 125 -0.83 10.80 1.97
CA GLY A 125 -1.39 11.33 3.21
C GLY A 125 -0.86 10.69 4.50
N THR A 126 0.27 9.97 4.44
CA THR A 126 0.93 9.38 5.62
C THR A 126 2.00 10.33 6.20
N ASN A 127 2.53 9.99 7.39
CA ASN A 127 3.53 10.80 8.11
C ASN A 127 4.98 10.37 7.81
N ILE A 128 5.30 10.20 6.52
CA ILE A 128 6.67 9.90 6.07
C ILE A 128 7.47 11.17 5.76
N SER A 129 8.78 11.08 5.92
CA SER A 129 9.76 12.09 5.52
C SER A 129 10.79 11.52 4.55
N ALA A 130 11.75 12.34 4.10
CA ALA A 130 12.83 11.88 3.21
C ALA A 130 13.64 10.70 3.80
N ARG A 131 13.65 10.52 5.12
CA ARG A 131 14.34 9.40 5.79
C ARG A 131 13.76 8.03 5.41
N SER A 132 12.45 7.96 5.16
CA SER A 132 11.77 6.74 4.71
C SER A 132 12.30 6.22 3.37
N LEU A 133 12.77 7.13 2.50
CA LEU A 133 13.08 6.82 1.10
C LEU A 133 14.32 5.94 0.95
N ASN A 134 15.27 6.00 1.88
CA ASN A 134 16.43 5.10 1.89
C ASN A 134 16.03 3.62 1.91
N GLY A 135 14.96 3.28 2.62
CA GLY A 135 14.42 1.92 2.66
C GLY A 135 13.58 1.59 1.44
N ILE A 136 12.72 2.54 1.03
CA ILE A 136 11.78 2.37 -0.08
C ILE A 136 12.51 2.18 -1.41
N CYS A 137 13.56 2.95 -1.69
CA CYS A 137 14.35 2.80 -2.93
C CYS A 137 15.21 1.53 -2.98
N GLY A 138 15.35 0.80 -1.87
CA GLY A 138 15.97 -0.53 -1.86
C GLY A 138 15.08 -1.62 -2.48
N ILE A 139 13.78 -1.33 -2.67
CA ILE A 139 12.79 -2.23 -3.25
C ILE A 139 12.61 -1.85 -4.73
N ARG A 140 12.40 -2.84 -5.61
CA ARG A 140 12.27 -2.63 -7.06
C ARG A 140 10.86 -2.13 -7.45
N LEU A 141 10.44 -1.01 -6.89
CA LEU A 141 9.14 -0.38 -7.15
C LEU A 141 9.07 0.15 -8.59
N LYS A 142 7.92 -0.03 -9.23
CA LYS A 142 7.55 0.58 -10.51
C LYS A 142 6.70 1.82 -10.30
N VAL A 143 5.84 1.83 -9.28
CA VAL A 143 4.94 2.94 -8.97
C VAL A 143 5.10 3.33 -7.50
N LEU A 144 5.39 4.60 -7.26
CA LEU A 144 5.49 5.18 -5.92
C LEU A 144 4.64 6.44 -5.82
N GLN A 145 3.66 6.42 -4.91
CA GLN A 145 2.78 7.55 -4.69
C GLN A 145 2.96 8.14 -3.29
N LEU A 146 3.42 9.38 -3.23
CA LEU A 146 3.72 10.10 -1.99
C LEU A 146 2.96 11.44 -1.90
N GLY A 147 1.89 11.61 -2.67
CA GLY A 147 1.07 12.84 -2.60
C GLY A 147 0.55 13.12 -1.19
N TYR A 148 0.38 14.40 -0.86
CA TYR A 148 -0.10 14.86 0.46
C TYR A 148 0.76 14.40 1.66
N THR A 149 2.05 14.17 1.48
CA THR A 149 3.01 13.86 2.56
C THR A 149 3.85 15.10 2.91
N ASN A 150 4.60 15.05 4.01
CA ASN A 150 5.45 16.16 4.45
C ASN A 150 6.90 16.04 3.92
N LEU A 151 7.04 15.89 2.61
CA LEU A 151 8.33 15.79 1.94
C LEU A 151 8.90 17.18 1.63
N ASP A 152 10.22 17.28 1.79
CA ASP A 152 11.06 18.43 1.46
C ASP A 152 11.95 18.14 0.24
N GLU A 153 12.81 19.07 -0.14
CA GLU A 153 13.71 18.94 -1.29
C GLU A 153 14.71 17.78 -1.17
N THR A 154 15.02 17.33 0.05
CA THR A 154 15.94 16.20 0.26
C THR A 154 15.35 14.88 -0.20
N ALA A 155 14.01 14.80 -0.31
CA ALA A 155 13.31 13.64 -0.81
C ALA A 155 13.69 13.31 -2.26
N LEU A 156 13.86 14.32 -3.12
CA LEU A 156 14.17 14.13 -4.54
C LEU A 156 15.54 13.51 -4.77
N VAL A 157 16.53 13.88 -3.97
CA VAL A 157 17.87 13.28 -4.00
C VAL A 157 17.79 11.78 -3.67
N MET A 158 16.98 11.40 -2.69
CA MET A 158 16.79 9.99 -2.31
C MET A 158 16.00 9.22 -3.37
N ILE A 159 14.92 9.82 -3.90
CA ILE A 159 14.10 9.21 -4.94
C ILE A 159 14.90 8.98 -6.22
N ALA A 160 15.90 9.81 -6.53
CA ALA A 160 16.78 9.60 -7.68
C ALA A 160 17.55 8.26 -7.64
N GLU A 161 17.63 7.60 -6.48
CA GLU A 161 18.22 6.26 -6.34
C GLU A 161 17.23 5.12 -6.66
N CYS A 162 15.92 5.40 -6.71
CA CYS A 162 14.85 4.45 -7.04
C CYS A 162 14.80 4.14 -8.56
N ASN A 163 15.88 3.60 -9.14
CA ASN A 163 16.08 3.47 -10.59
C ASN A 163 15.04 2.59 -11.34
N SER A 164 14.24 1.79 -10.64
CA SER A 164 13.17 0.97 -11.24
C SER A 164 11.86 1.74 -11.46
N LEU A 165 11.72 2.95 -10.91
CA LEU A 165 10.48 3.71 -10.97
C LEU A 165 10.09 4.08 -12.40
N GLN A 166 8.81 3.91 -12.69
CA GLN A 166 8.14 4.25 -13.94
C GLN A 166 7.08 5.33 -13.74
N SER A 167 6.43 5.34 -12.57
CA SER A 167 5.48 6.38 -12.16
C SER A 167 5.80 6.87 -10.76
N LEU A 168 5.90 8.18 -10.61
CA LEU A 168 6.17 8.86 -9.35
C LEU A 168 5.11 9.93 -9.11
N GLU A 169 4.65 10.04 -7.86
CA GLU A 169 3.83 11.15 -7.41
C GLU A 169 4.40 11.77 -6.16
N LEU A 170 4.47 13.10 -6.13
CA LEU A 170 5.06 13.88 -5.05
C LEU A 170 4.22 15.13 -4.73
N PRO A 171 4.29 15.63 -3.49
CA PRO A 171 3.73 16.94 -3.16
C PRO A 171 4.58 18.05 -3.78
N ALA A 172 3.95 19.15 -4.17
CA ALA A 172 4.61 20.34 -4.70
C ALA A 172 5.65 20.92 -3.72
N SER A 173 5.48 20.69 -2.41
CA SER A 173 6.44 21.11 -1.38
C SER A 173 7.82 20.47 -1.52
N ALA A 174 7.92 19.29 -2.14
CA ALA A 174 9.19 18.62 -2.37
C ALA A 174 9.97 19.21 -3.55
N ILE A 175 9.37 20.12 -4.32
CA ILE A 175 9.95 20.67 -5.55
C ILE A 175 10.42 22.10 -5.30
N THR A 176 11.74 22.27 -5.28
CA THR A 176 12.44 23.57 -5.24
C THR A 176 13.25 23.81 -6.52
N PRO A 177 13.70 25.06 -6.78
CA PRO A 177 14.63 25.35 -7.88
C PRO A 177 15.84 24.43 -7.86
N GLY A 178 16.03 23.66 -8.94
CA GLY A 178 17.14 22.71 -9.11
C GLY A 178 16.87 21.29 -8.63
N SER A 179 16.03 21.08 -7.61
CA SER A 179 15.77 19.73 -7.06
C SER A 179 15.11 18.78 -8.06
N ILE A 180 14.23 19.28 -8.93
CA ILE A 180 13.53 18.47 -9.93
C ILE A 180 14.48 17.83 -10.96
N SER A 181 15.67 18.42 -11.16
CA SER A 181 16.68 17.89 -12.07
C SER A 181 17.22 16.53 -11.63
N GLU A 182 17.16 16.21 -10.33
CA GLU A 182 17.53 14.89 -9.78
C GLU A 182 16.68 13.77 -10.38
N LEU A 183 15.41 14.05 -10.73
CA LEU A 183 14.53 13.08 -11.39
C LEU A 183 15.02 12.68 -12.79
N GLY A 184 15.90 13.47 -13.41
CA GLY A 184 16.56 13.11 -14.67
C GLY A 184 17.44 11.86 -14.56
N ARG A 185 17.83 11.45 -13.34
CA ARG A 185 18.57 10.21 -13.08
C ARG A 185 17.68 8.96 -13.21
N LEU A 186 16.37 9.11 -13.09
CA LEU A 186 15.40 8.02 -13.21
C LEU A 186 15.12 7.66 -14.66
N SER A 187 16.03 6.90 -15.28
CA SER A 187 15.96 6.50 -16.70
C SER A 187 14.67 5.76 -17.11
N ASN A 188 13.99 5.10 -16.15
CA ASN A 188 12.74 4.38 -16.39
C ASN A 188 11.48 5.23 -16.15
N LEU A 189 11.61 6.45 -15.64
CA LEU A 189 10.45 7.28 -15.33
C LEU A 189 9.71 7.65 -16.61
N ARG A 190 8.38 7.52 -16.58
CA ARG A 190 7.46 7.83 -17.68
C ARG A 190 6.32 8.72 -17.24
N ARG A 191 6.01 8.73 -15.94
CA ARG A 191 4.94 9.55 -15.38
C ARG A 191 5.38 10.23 -14.10
N LEU A 192 5.17 11.53 -14.03
CA LEU A 192 5.34 12.35 -12.84
C LEU A 192 4.02 13.04 -12.52
N VAL A 193 3.54 12.89 -11.30
CA VAL A 193 2.36 13.60 -10.80
C VAL A 193 2.79 14.52 -9.67
N VAL A 194 2.41 15.79 -9.76
CA VAL A 194 2.67 16.78 -8.71
C VAL A 194 1.34 17.16 -8.08
N THR A 195 1.14 16.84 -6.80
CA THR A 195 -0.06 17.20 -6.03
C THR A 195 0.15 18.44 -5.20
N ASP A 196 -0.92 19.06 -4.71
CA ASP A 196 -0.88 20.26 -3.86
C ASP A 196 -0.31 21.51 -4.56
N ALA A 197 -0.18 21.49 -5.89
CA ALA A 197 0.31 22.63 -6.65
C ALA A 197 -0.72 23.77 -6.74
N MET A 198 -2.01 23.48 -6.57
CA MET A 198 -3.04 24.53 -6.54
C MET A 198 -3.06 25.31 -5.21
N LYS A 199 -2.49 24.78 -4.11
CA LYS A 199 -2.35 25.54 -2.86
C LYS A 199 -1.42 26.75 -3.02
N THR A 200 -0.47 26.68 -3.96
CA THR A 200 0.47 27.78 -4.28
C THR A 200 -0.05 28.67 -5.42
N GLY A 201 -1.16 28.29 -6.08
CA GLY A 201 -1.80 29.04 -7.15
C GLY A 201 -1.03 29.09 -8.48
N HIS A 202 0.13 28.44 -8.57
CA HIS A 202 1.00 28.45 -9.76
C HIS A 202 1.70 27.11 -9.89
N VAL A 203 1.81 26.61 -11.13
CA VAL A 203 2.74 25.52 -11.45
C VAL A 203 4.16 26.10 -11.38
N PRO A 204 5.07 25.55 -10.54
CA PRO A 204 6.48 25.95 -10.53
C PRO A 204 7.08 25.97 -11.95
N THR A 205 7.75 27.06 -12.32
CA THR A 205 8.40 27.21 -13.65
C THR A 205 9.36 26.05 -13.95
N GLU A 206 9.99 25.52 -12.90
CA GLU A 206 10.88 24.38 -12.91
C GLU A 206 10.22 23.12 -13.50
N ILE A 207 8.93 22.90 -13.24
CA ILE A 207 8.19 21.77 -13.80
C ILE A 207 8.00 21.94 -15.30
N VAL A 208 7.77 23.18 -15.76
CA VAL A 208 7.63 23.50 -17.18
C VAL A 208 8.96 23.27 -17.91
N GLU A 209 10.07 23.76 -17.37
CA GLU A 209 11.41 23.55 -17.93
C GLU A 209 11.82 22.07 -17.92
N PHE A 210 11.49 21.36 -16.84
CA PHE A 210 11.74 19.92 -16.74
C PHE A 210 10.93 19.14 -17.78
N SER A 211 9.65 19.49 -17.99
CA SER A 211 8.80 18.89 -19.02
C SER A 211 9.38 19.06 -20.43
N GLN A 212 9.90 20.25 -20.74
CA GLN A 212 10.51 20.54 -22.04
C GLN A 212 11.80 19.76 -22.28
N SER A 213 12.62 19.59 -21.25
CA SER A 213 13.88 18.82 -21.33
C SER A 213 13.67 17.30 -21.29
N HIS A 214 12.53 16.83 -20.79
CA HIS A 214 12.20 15.41 -20.65
C HIS A 214 10.85 15.06 -21.32
N PRO A 215 10.72 15.20 -22.65
CA PRO A 215 9.44 15.04 -23.36
C PRO A 215 8.84 13.63 -23.30
N ASN A 216 9.62 12.64 -22.85
CA ASN A 216 9.17 11.25 -22.67
C ASN A 216 8.49 11.00 -21.31
N ILE A 217 8.46 12.01 -20.43
CA ILE A 217 7.81 11.94 -19.13
C ILE A 217 6.50 12.71 -19.21
N SER A 218 5.38 12.01 -19.03
CA SER A 218 4.07 12.64 -18.86
C SER A 218 4.01 13.30 -17.49
N ILE A 219 3.70 14.60 -17.45
CA ILE A 219 3.62 15.38 -16.21
C ILE A 219 2.21 15.89 -15.99
N ASP A 220 1.58 15.45 -14.89
CA ASP A 220 0.27 15.92 -14.46
C ASP A 220 0.41 16.75 -13.17
N VAL A 221 -0.26 17.89 -13.10
CA VAL A 221 -0.21 18.79 -11.93
C VAL A 221 -1.62 19.01 -11.39
N TRP A 222 -1.83 18.71 -10.09
CA TRP A 222 -3.12 18.70 -9.40
C TRP A 222 -3.12 19.57 -8.14
#